data_AF-A0A8T1RT44-F1
#
_entry.id   AF-A0A8T1RT44-F1
#
_cell.length_a   1.000
_cell.length_b   1.000
_cell.length_c   1.000
_cell.angle_alpha   90.00
_cell.angle_beta   90.00
_cell.angle_gamma   90.00
#
_symmetry.space_group_name_H-M   'P 1'
#
loop_
_entity.id
_entity.type
_entity.pdbx_description
1 polymer ?
#
loop_
_entity_poly.entity_id
_entity_poly.type
_entity_poly.pdbx_seq_one_letter_code
_entity_poly.pdbx_strand_id
1 'polypeptide(L)'
;PGRSLPIDDQISLLKGATLEICQIQFNTVFNEETKAWECGQHCYTIQDGALAGFQQIYLEPLLKFHISLRKLRLHEAEYVLLLAIVLFSPDHPGITQRHTVDQLQEKMALTLKSYIDQRHPLPEG
;
A
#
# COMPACT_ATOMS: atom_id res chain seq x y z
N PRO A 1 7.38 16.76 6.80
CA PRO A 1 8.41 16.41 5.80
C PRO A 1 7.89 16.44 4.35
N GLY A 2 6.82 15.71 3.99
CA GLY A 2 6.32 15.72 2.60
C GLY A 2 5.84 17.10 2.10
N ARG A 3 5.27 17.93 2.98
CA ARG A 3 4.80 19.29 2.65
C ARG A 3 5.90 20.31 2.32
N SER A 4 7.18 19.98 2.56
CA SER A 4 8.31 20.85 2.19
C SER A 4 8.90 20.55 0.81
N LEU A 5 8.41 19.51 0.12
CA LEU A 5 8.78 19.25 -1.27
C LEU A 5 8.11 20.28 -2.20
N PRO A 6 8.70 20.58 -3.37
CA PRO A 6 8.02 21.34 -4.41
C PRO A 6 6.63 20.76 -4.70
N ILE A 7 5.66 21.62 -5.01
CA ILE A 7 4.28 21.18 -5.26
C ILE A 7 4.21 20.18 -6.43
N ASP A 8 5.04 20.36 -7.46
CA ASP A 8 5.11 19.45 -8.61
C ASP A 8 5.62 18.06 -8.21
N ASP A 9 6.57 17.98 -7.28
CA ASP A 9 7.03 16.71 -6.72
C ASP A 9 5.93 16.06 -5.87
N GLN A 10 5.20 16.83 -5.06
CA GLN A 10 4.07 16.30 -4.28
C GLN A 10 2.99 15.71 -5.19
N ILE A 11 2.67 16.40 -6.30
CA ILE A 11 1.72 15.91 -7.30
C ILE A 11 2.24 14.64 -7.98
N SER A 12 3.53 14.60 -8.33
CA SER A 12 4.16 13.47 -9.00
C SER A 12 4.17 12.22 -8.11
N LEU A 13 4.49 12.39 -6.83
CA LEU A 13 4.43 11.33 -5.81
C LEU A 13 3.00 10.80 -5.65
N LEU A 14 2.02 11.69 -5.46
CA LEU A 14 0.62 11.28 -5.33
C LEU A 14 0.14 10.52 -6.56
N LYS A 15 0.39 11.04 -7.76
CA LYS A 15 0.01 10.39 -9.02
C LYS A 15 0.66 9.02 -9.18
N GLY A 16 1.94 8.89 -8.87
CA GLY A 16 2.68 7.65 -8.99
C GLY A 16 2.22 6.58 -8.01
N ALA A 17 1.89 6.97 -6.77
CA ALA A 17 1.57 6.06 -5.69
C ALA A 17 0.07 5.73 -5.56
N THR A 18 -0.83 6.46 -6.23
CA THR A 18 -2.28 6.39 -5.99
C THR A 18 -2.82 4.96 -6.07
N LEU A 19 -2.46 4.20 -7.09
CA LEU A 19 -2.97 2.84 -7.27
C LEU A 19 -2.55 1.93 -6.10
N GLU A 20 -1.27 1.92 -5.75
CA GLU A 20 -0.72 1.10 -4.67
C GLU A 20 -1.31 1.49 -3.31
N ILE A 21 -1.42 2.79 -3.04
CA ILE A 21 -2.08 3.32 -1.83
C ILE A 21 -3.52 2.80 -1.75
N CYS A 22 -4.30 2.89 -2.83
CA CYS A 22 -5.67 2.40 -2.85
C CYS A 22 -5.74 0.90 -2.56
N GLN A 23 -4.88 0.07 -3.15
CA GLN A 23 -4.91 -1.38 -2.91
C GLN A 23 -4.51 -1.74 -1.47
N ILE A 24 -3.50 -1.07 -0.90
CA ILE A 24 -3.12 -1.27 0.50
C ILE A 24 -4.27 -0.86 1.44
N GLN A 25 -4.92 0.28 1.18
CA GLN A 25 -6.07 0.73 1.97
C GLN A 25 -7.25 -0.24 1.86
N PHE A 26 -7.58 -0.70 0.65
CA PHE A 26 -8.64 -1.69 0.46
C PHE A 26 -8.33 -3.02 1.17
N ASN A 27 -7.06 -3.36 1.38
CA ASN A 27 -6.73 -4.57 2.13
C ASN A 27 -7.22 -4.52 3.59
N THR A 28 -7.32 -3.33 4.19
CA THR A 28 -7.80 -3.17 5.58
C THR A 28 -9.25 -3.65 5.77
N VAL A 29 -10.06 -3.56 4.71
CA VAL A 29 -11.46 -4.01 4.65
C VAL A 29 -11.66 -5.30 3.85
N PHE A 30 -10.58 -5.96 3.43
CA PHE A 30 -10.65 -7.24 2.73
C PHE A 30 -10.84 -8.40 3.71
N ASN A 31 -11.79 -9.27 3.44
CA ASN A 31 -12.02 -10.49 4.20
C ASN A 31 -11.47 -11.70 3.40
N GLU A 32 -10.49 -12.39 3.99
CA GLU A 32 -9.80 -13.51 3.35
C GLU A 32 -10.71 -14.72 3.15
N GLU A 33 -11.66 -14.95 4.05
CA GLU A 33 -12.56 -16.11 4.01
C GLU A 33 -13.60 -15.96 2.90
N THR A 34 -14.25 -14.81 2.85
CA THR A 34 -15.28 -14.50 1.84
C THR A 34 -14.68 -14.03 0.51
N LYS A 35 -13.39 -13.68 0.50
CA LYS A 35 -12.67 -13.08 -0.64
C LYS A 35 -13.35 -11.82 -1.16
N ALA A 36 -13.85 -11.00 -0.24
CA ALA A 36 -14.61 -9.81 -0.54
C ALA A 36 -14.07 -8.57 0.20
N TRP A 37 -14.29 -7.39 -0.37
CA TRP A 37 -14.03 -6.09 0.23
C TRP A 37 -15.31 -5.56 0.88
N GLU A 38 -15.31 -5.49 2.22
CA GLU A 38 -16.46 -5.15 3.05
C GLU A 38 -16.46 -3.64 3.38
N CYS A 39 -16.98 -2.84 2.46
CA CYS A 39 -17.01 -1.38 2.52
C CYS A 39 -18.30 -0.87 3.21
N GLY A 40 -18.44 -1.17 4.50
CA GLY A 40 -19.63 -0.80 5.28
C GLY A 40 -20.86 -1.59 4.83
N GLN A 41 -21.85 -0.91 4.23
CA GLN A 41 -23.05 -1.57 3.71
C GLN A 41 -22.84 -2.23 2.33
N HIS A 42 -21.72 -1.92 1.67
CA HIS A 42 -21.41 -2.43 0.34
C HIS A 42 -20.36 -3.54 0.45
N CYS A 43 -20.51 -4.57 -0.38
CA CYS A 43 -19.58 -5.69 -0.45
C CYS A 43 -19.21 -5.90 -1.91
N TYR A 44 -17.90 -5.97 -2.20
CA TYR A 44 -17.37 -6.16 -3.55
C TYR A 44 -16.53 -7.42 -3.59
N THR A 45 -16.55 -8.10 -4.71
CA THR A 45 -15.78 -9.31 -5.01
C THR A 45 -14.92 -9.10 -6.24
N ILE A 46 -14.04 -10.05 -6.53
CA ILE A 46 -13.21 -9.95 -7.73
C ILE A 46 -14.08 -9.99 -9.02
N GLN A 47 -15.26 -10.60 -8.96
CA GLN A 47 -16.22 -10.63 -10.05
C GLN A 47 -16.76 -9.23 -10.39
N ASP A 48 -16.96 -8.36 -9.39
CA ASP A 48 -17.39 -6.98 -9.61
C ASP A 48 -16.34 -6.19 -10.40
N GLY A 49 -15.06 -6.49 -10.19
CA GLY A 49 -13.98 -5.95 -11.02
C GLY A 49 -14.11 -6.37 -12.50
N ALA A 50 -14.45 -7.64 -12.76
CA ALA A 50 -14.70 -8.10 -14.12
C ALA A 50 -15.93 -7.39 -14.75
N LEU A 51 -17.00 -7.19 -13.98
CA LEU A 51 -18.19 -6.45 -14.41
C LEU A 51 -17.90 -4.97 -14.68
N ALA A 52 -16.95 -4.38 -13.94
CA ALA A 52 -16.46 -3.03 -14.17
C ALA A 52 -15.51 -2.90 -15.39
N GLY A 53 -15.23 -4.01 -16.09
CA GLY A 53 -14.46 -4.03 -17.33
C GLY A 53 -12.98 -4.38 -17.17
N PHE A 54 -12.52 -4.78 -15.98
CA PHE A 54 -11.15 -5.24 -15.80
C PHE A 54 -10.95 -6.64 -16.41
N GLN A 55 -9.83 -6.81 -17.11
CA GLN A 55 -9.45 -8.10 -17.66
C GLN A 55 -8.96 -9.05 -16.56
N GLN A 56 -9.26 -10.35 -16.72
CA GLN A 56 -8.88 -11.39 -15.75
C GLN A 56 -7.38 -11.42 -15.43
N ILE A 57 -6.52 -11.16 -16.42
CA ILE A 57 -5.06 -11.13 -16.24
C ILE A 57 -4.59 -10.16 -15.15
N TYR A 58 -5.36 -9.10 -14.85
CA TYR A 58 -5.07 -8.16 -13.77
C TYR A 58 -5.76 -8.52 -12.45
N LEU A 59 -6.93 -9.17 -12.53
CA LEU A 59 -7.76 -9.50 -11.37
C LEU A 59 -7.18 -10.65 -10.54
N GLU A 60 -6.64 -11.68 -11.20
CA GLU A 60 -6.01 -12.80 -10.49
C GLU A 60 -4.80 -12.38 -9.62
N PRO A 61 -3.83 -11.61 -10.16
CA PRO A 61 -2.74 -11.06 -9.35
C PRO A 61 -3.24 -10.16 -8.23
N LEU A 62 -4.26 -9.34 -8.50
CA LEU A 62 -4.84 -8.44 -7.50
C LEU A 62 -5.43 -9.23 -6.32
N LEU A 63 -6.22 -10.26 -6.59
CA LEU A 63 -6.78 -11.11 -5.53
C LEU A 63 -5.68 -11.80 -4.72
N LYS A 64 -4.64 -12.32 -5.39
CA LYS A 64 -3.48 -12.95 -4.73
C LYS A 64 -2.72 -11.96 -3.85
N PHE A 65 -2.58 -10.70 -4.29
CA PHE A 65 -1.99 -9.63 -3.49
C PHE A 65 -2.81 -9.42 -2.20
N HIS A 66 -4.13 -9.28 -2.30
CA HIS A 66 -4.97 -9.04 -1.13
C HIS A 66 -4.95 -10.18 -0.12
N ILE A 67 -5.00 -11.43 -0.60
CA ILE A 67 -4.89 -12.62 0.24
C ILE A 67 -3.52 -12.65 0.94
N SER A 68 -2.44 -12.45 0.19
CA SER A 68 -1.07 -12.50 0.74
C SER A 68 -0.84 -11.42 1.80
N LEU A 69 -1.29 -10.19 1.55
CA LEU A 69 -1.13 -9.07 2.47
C LEU A 69 -1.93 -9.29 3.78
N ARG A 70 -3.15 -9.86 3.69
CA ARG A 70 -3.93 -10.19 4.89
C ARG A 70 -3.29 -11.28 5.75
N LYS A 71 -2.64 -12.27 5.14
CA LYS A 71 -1.93 -13.34 5.86
C LYS A 71 -0.76 -12.84 6.70
N LEU A 72 -0.19 -11.69 6.36
CA LEU A 72 0.85 -11.05 7.18
C LEU A 72 0.30 -10.50 8.50
N ARG A 73 -1.03 -10.43 8.68
CA ARG A 73 -1.70 -9.95 9.90
C ARG A 73 -1.12 -8.62 10.39
N LEU A 74 -0.89 -7.70 9.45
CA LEU A 74 -0.24 -6.43 9.73
C LEU A 74 -1.01 -5.62 10.77
N HIS A 75 -0.26 -5.01 11.69
CA HIS A 75 -0.76 -4.00 12.59
C HIS A 75 -1.12 -2.72 11.81
N GLU A 76 -2.01 -1.89 12.37
CA GLU A 76 -2.37 -0.60 11.78
C GLU A 76 -1.14 0.30 11.54
N ALA A 77 -0.20 0.31 12.48
CA ALA A 77 1.06 1.05 12.33
C ALA A 77 1.90 0.57 11.13
N GLU A 78 1.91 -0.73 10.85
CA GLU A 78 2.64 -1.31 9.71
C GLU A 78 1.96 -0.93 8.39
N TYR A 79 0.62 -0.91 8.32
CA TYR A 79 -0.10 -0.37 7.17
C TYR A 79 0.26 1.08 6.89
N VAL A 80 0.24 1.94 7.92
CA VAL A 80 0.54 3.37 7.76
C VAL A 80 1.98 3.58 7.28
N LEU A 81 2.93 2.81 7.82
CA LEU A 81 4.33 2.88 7.38
C LEU A 81 4.50 2.36 5.95
N LEU A 82 3.81 1.28 5.58
CA LEU A 82 3.81 0.78 4.19
C LEU A 82 3.24 1.82 3.21
N LEU A 83 2.14 2.47 3.57
CA LEU A 83 1.56 3.57 2.77
C LEU A 83 2.55 4.74 2.62
N ALA A 84 3.28 5.08 3.68
CA ALA A 84 4.29 6.13 3.64
C ALA A 84 5.49 5.75 2.75
N ILE A 85 5.96 4.49 2.82
CA ILE A 85 7.03 3.98 1.96
C ILE A 85 6.64 4.07 0.48
N VAL A 86 5.43 3.63 0.14
CA VAL A 86 4.90 3.70 -1.23
C VAL A 86 4.77 5.16 -1.69
N LEU A 87 4.21 6.03 -0.85
CA LEU A 87 4.04 7.46 -1.16
C LEU A 87 5.38 8.17 -1.45
N PHE A 88 6.43 7.81 -0.72
CA PHE A 88 7.76 8.41 -0.87
C PHE A 88 8.67 7.61 -1.81
N SER A 89 8.15 7.00 -2.87
CA SER A 89 8.99 6.30 -3.86
C SER A 89 9.68 7.31 -4.80
N PRO A 90 11.03 7.31 -4.89
CA PRO A 90 11.78 8.29 -5.69
C PRO A 90 11.72 8.03 -7.20
N ASP A 91 11.24 6.86 -7.61
CA ASP A 91 11.23 6.38 -9.00
C ASP A 91 10.04 6.90 -9.83
N HIS A 92 9.09 7.60 -9.20
CA HIS A 92 7.96 8.14 -9.96
C HIS A 92 8.42 9.22 -10.98
N PRO A 93 7.84 9.23 -12.19
CA PRO A 93 8.16 10.23 -13.21
C PRO A 93 7.90 11.66 -12.70
N GLY A 94 8.77 12.60 -13.05
CA GLY A 94 8.56 14.02 -12.75
C GLY A 94 9.12 14.51 -11.41
N ILE A 95 9.61 13.62 -10.54
CA ILE A 95 10.24 14.03 -9.27
C ILE A 95 11.59 14.71 -9.53
N THR A 96 11.74 15.92 -9.00
CA THR A 96 12.98 16.69 -9.04
C THR A 96 13.87 16.44 -7.82
N GLN A 97 13.30 16.35 -6.62
CA GLN A 97 14.02 16.14 -5.36
C GLN A 97 14.18 14.65 -4.98
N ARG A 98 14.63 13.82 -5.93
CA ARG A 98 14.72 12.35 -5.74
C ARG A 98 15.50 11.94 -4.50
N HIS A 99 16.65 12.57 -4.25
CA HIS A 99 17.48 12.26 -3.07
C HIS A 99 16.75 12.54 -1.76
N THR A 100 16.00 13.65 -1.67
CA THR A 100 15.21 13.97 -0.47
C THR A 100 14.07 12.97 -0.29
N VAL A 101 13.40 12.56 -1.39
CA VAL A 101 12.34 11.55 -1.36
C VAL A 101 12.89 10.20 -0.89
N ASP A 102 14.03 9.77 -1.43
CA ASP A 102 14.73 8.54 -1.06
C ASP A 102 15.06 8.50 0.44
N GLN A 103 15.63 9.58 0.98
CA GLN A 103 15.88 9.70 2.43
C GLN A 103 14.61 9.61 3.29
N LEU A 104 13.48 10.14 2.79
CA LEU A 104 12.20 10.00 3.47
C LEU A 104 11.71 8.55 3.45
N GLN A 105 11.82 7.89 2.30
CA GLN A 105 11.46 6.48 2.14
C GLN A 105 12.28 5.58 3.05
N GLU A 106 13.61 5.75 3.04
CA GLU A 106 14.55 5.00 3.88
C GLU A 106 14.20 5.16 5.36
N LYS A 107 13.93 6.40 5.81
CA LYS A 107 13.51 6.65 7.19
C LYS A 107 12.23 5.88 7.55
N MET A 108 11.23 5.83 6.65
CA MET A 108 10.00 5.07 6.90
C MET A 108 10.26 3.56 6.91
N ALA A 109 11.10 3.05 6.01
CA ALA A 109 11.49 1.65 5.96
C ALA A 109 12.25 1.20 7.22
N LEU A 110 13.21 2.00 7.69
CA LEU A 110 13.91 1.74 8.95
C LEU A 110 12.98 1.80 10.16
N THR A 111 12.00 2.73 10.14
CA THR A 111 10.98 2.82 11.19
C THR A 111 10.09 1.57 11.20
N LEU A 112 9.67 1.08 10.03
CA LEU A 112 8.90 -0.16 9.89
C LEU A 112 9.70 -1.36 10.40
N LYS A 113 10.96 -1.49 9.99
CA LYS A 113 11.84 -2.56 10.46
C LYS A 113 11.96 -2.56 11.98
N SER A 114 12.25 -1.39 12.56
CA SER A 114 12.36 -1.24 14.02
C SER A 114 11.05 -1.54 14.74
N TYR A 115 9.91 -1.15 14.17
CA TYR A 115 8.59 -1.48 14.72
C TYR A 115 8.35 -2.99 14.74
N ILE A 116 8.56 -3.67 13.61
CA ILE A 116 8.40 -5.13 13.48
C ILE A 116 9.27 -5.84 14.52
N ASP A 117 10.55 -5.49 14.60
CA ASP A 117 11.50 -6.13 15.53
C ASP A 117 11.08 -6.04 17.01
N GLN A 118 10.40 -4.95 17.38
CA GLN A 118 10.03 -4.69 18.78
C GLN A 118 8.59 -5.09 19.10
N ARG A 119 7.68 -5.06 18.11
CA ARG A 119 6.23 -5.12 18.33
C ARG A 119 5.55 -6.25 17.58
N HIS A 120 6.16 -6.79 16.54
CA HIS A 120 5.63 -7.89 15.75
C HIS A 120 6.75 -8.86 15.34
N PRO A 121 7.53 -9.39 16.31
CA PRO A 121 8.63 -10.29 15.99
C PRO A 121 8.09 -11.55 15.31
N LEU A 122 8.83 -12.06 14.33
CA LEU A 122 8.52 -13.35 13.73
C LEU A 122 8.48 -14.43 14.83
N PRO A 123 7.55 -15.39 14.78
CA PRO A 123 7.59 -16.53 15.67
C PRO A 123 8.96 -17.20 15.58
N GLU A 124 9.62 -17.43 16.72
CA GLU A 124 10.82 -18.27 16.75
C GLU A 124 10.40 -19.65 16.23
N GLY A 125 10.99 -20.05 15.09
CA GLY A 125 10.77 -21.35 14.46
C GLY A 125 11.42 -22.50 15.23
#